data_AF-A0A809QYU9-F1
#
_entry.id   AF-A0A809QYU9-F1
#
_cell.length_a   1.000
_cell.length_b   1.000
_cell.length_c   1.000
_cell.angle_alpha   90.00
_cell.angle_beta   90.00
_cell.angle_gamma   90.00
#
_symmetry.space_group_name_H-M   'P 1'
#
loop_
_entity.id
_entity.type
_entity.pdbx_description
1 polymer ?
#
loop_
_entity_poly.entity_id
_entity_poly.type
_entity_poly.pdbx_seq_one_letter_code
_entity_poly.pdbx_strand_id
1 'polypeptide(L)'
;MNADLMQRLADCEQSNKRMKKLFWLQALVVMCIAVWFTAAPTQAQGPDQSGIIKAKEIVIVDNKGIVRARLGGNLPDAIMDGKVTPRGSNAAGLIIFDEEGIERGGYVTQDNGSNAMITLDSKHKQLALFVAGPEGEASALRLWNSDNGIELRSDTNGSRLSVSDQNGVKMQLPEIKPLKESTCKYFADLEKKYPGKNICRNKYSKEACDPCMQ
;
A
#
# COMPACT_ATOMS: atom_id res chain seq x y z
N MET A 1 66.22 -27.37 -72.55
CA MET A 1 66.21 -26.97 -71.13
C MET A 1 65.23 -25.82 -70.81
N ASN A 2 64.41 -25.34 -71.76
CA ASN A 2 63.51 -24.19 -71.54
C ASN A 2 62.01 -24.56 -71.33
N ALA A 3 61.55 -25.71 -71.83
CA ALA A 3 60.13 -26.10 -71.73
C ALA A 3 59.72 -26.55 -70.31
N ASP A 4 60.56 -27.35 -69.64
CA ASP A 4 60.35 -27.79 -68.25
C ASP A 4 60.30 -26.61 -67.27
N LEU A 5 61.13 -25.58 -67.51
CA LEU A 5 61.19 -24.39 -66.65
C LEU A 5 59.92 -23.54 -66.78
N MET A 6 59.40 -23.35 -68.00
CA MET A 6 58.16 -22.62 -68.24
C MET A 6 56.94 -23.35 -67.68
N GLN A 7 56.93 -24.68 -67.75
CA GLN A 7 55.85 -25.50 -67.20
C GLN A 7 55.82 -25.42 -65.67
N ARG A 8 56.97 -25.53 -65.01
CA ARG A 8 57.08 -25.34 -63.55
C ARG A 8 56.65 -23.94 -63.10
N LEU A 9 56.92 -22.92 -63.91
CA LEU A 9 56.55 -21.54 -63.61
C LEU A 9 55.02 -21.34 -63.73
N ALA A 10 54.39 -21.91 -64.77
CA ALA A 10 52.95 -21.90 -64.94
C ALA A 10 52.22 -22.65 -63.81
N ASP A 11 52.72 -23.83 -63.42
CA ASP A 11 52.17 -24.62 -62.31
C ASP A 11 52.28 -23.87 -60.97
N CYS A 12 53.38 -23.13 -60.76
CA CYS A 12 53.58 -22.29 -59.59
C CYS A 12 52.61 -21.08 -59.58
N GLU A 13 52.40 -20.42 -60.71
CA GLU A 13 51.43 -19.33 -60.83
C GLU A 13 49.99 -19.79 -60.58
N GLN A 14 49.61 -20.96 -61.12
CA GLN A 14 48.29 -21.53 -60.92
C GLN A 14 48.06 -21.91 -59.46
N SER A 15 49.06 -22.51 -58.81
CA SER A 15 49.02 -22.84 -57.39
C SER A 15 48.91 -21.59 -56.52
N ASN A 16 49.64 -20.52 -56.85
CA ASN A 16 49.55 -19.23 -56.16
C ASN A 16 48.18 -18.57 -56.33
N LYS A 17 47.58 -18.60 -57.53
CA LYS A 17 46.22 -18.09 -57.76
C LYS A 17 45.19 -18.87 -56.94
N ARG A 18 45.34 -20.20 -56.83
CA ARG A 18 44.45 -21.05 -56.02
C ARG A 18 44.60 -20.78 -54.53
N MET A 19 45.83 -20.64 -54.02
CA MET A 19 46.08 -20.29 -52.63
C MET A 19 45.52 -18.91 -52.27
N LYS A 20 45.69 -17.90 -53.12
CA LYS A 20 45.10 -16.57 -52.91
C LYS A 20 43.58 -16.63 -52.83
N LYS A 21 42.91 -17.42 -53.68
CA LYS A 21 41.46 -17.62 -53.62
C LYS A 21 41.01 -18.29 -52.32
N LEU A 22 41.72 -19.34 -51.88
CA LEU A 22 41.42 -20.03 -50.63
C LEU A 22 41.63 -19.12 -49.41
N PHE A 23 42.67 -18.31 -49.42
CA PHE A 23 42.94 -17.34 -48.35
C PHE A 23 41.83 -16.28 -48.26
N TRP A 24 41.38 -15.75 -49.40
CA TRP A 24 40.24 -14.80 -49.43
C TRP A 24 38.93 -15.42 -48.95
N LEU A 25 38.66 -16.68 -49.31
CA LEU A 25 37.50 -17.42 -48.81
C LEU A 25 37.57 -17.62 -47.29
N GLN A 26 38.73 -18.00 -46.75
CA GLN A 26 38.91 -18.14 -45.30
C GLN A 26 38.76 -16.81 -44.57
N ALA A 27 39.32 -15.73 -45.13
CA ALA A 27 39.18 -14.38 -44.56
C ALA A 27 37.70 -13.95 -44.51
N LEU A 28 36.92 -14.23 -45.56
CA LEU A 28 35.48 -13.96 -45.59
C LEU A 28 34.73 -14.76 -44.52
N VAL A 29 35.02 -16.05 -44.38
CA VAL A 29 34.37 -16.90 -43.35
C VAL A 29 34.67 -16.40 -41.94
N VAL A 30 35.93 -16.05 -41.65
CA VAL A 30 36.32 -15.49 -40.35
C VAL A 30 35.63 -14.15 -40.09
N MET A 31 35.52 -13.29 -41.10
CA MET A 31 34.80 -12.02 -41.00
C MET A 31 33.30 -12.24 -40.71
N CYS A 32 32.64 -13.17 -41.39
CA CYS A 32 31.24 -13.51 -41.13
C CYS A 32 31.04 -14.03 -39.71
N ILE A 33 31.93 -14.90 -39.22
CA ILE A 33 31.87 -15.42 -37.84
C ILE A 33 32.07 -14.29 -36.83
N ALA A 34 33.04 -13.39 -37.05
CA ALA A 34 33.27 -12.24 -36.18
C ALA A 34 32.05 -11.31 -36.10
N VAL A 35 31.40 -11.04 -37.24
CA VAL A 35 30.15 -10.26 -37.28
C VAL A 35 29.02 -10.99 -36.56
N TRP A 36 28.94 -12.32 -36.65
CA TRP A 36 27.92 -13.10 -35.94
C TRP A 36 28.10 -13.05 -34.42
N PHE A 37 29.33 -13.09 -33.93
CA PHE A 37 29.64 -12.95 -32.50
C PHE A 37 29.40 -11.53 -31.96
N THR A 38 29.56 -10.48 -32.76
CA THR A 38 29.28 -9.10 -32.34
C THR A 38 27.82 -8.67 -32.53
N ALA A 39 27.12 -9.28 -33.49
CA ALA A 39 25.71 -9.00 -33.79
C ALA A 39 24.73 -9.93 -33.07
N ALA A 40 25.22 -10.97 -32.38
CA ALA A 40 24.39 -11.71 -31.45
C ALA A 40 23.84 -10.72 -30.41
N PRO A 41 22.51 -10.61 -30.25
CA PRO A 41 21.97 -9.72 -29.24
C PRO A 41 22.50 -10.21 -27.90
N THR A 42 23.36 -9.41 -27.27
CA THR A 42 23.57 -9.51 -25.84
C THR A 42 22.18 -9.43 -25.24
N GLN A 43 21.68 -10.54 -24.69
CA GLN A 43 20.56 -10.49 -23.76
C GLN A 43 21.05 -9.57 -22.64
N ALA A 44 20.72 -8.29 -22.78
CA ALA A 44 20.87 -7.32 -21.72
C ALA A 44 20.12 -7.92 -20.55
N GLN A 45 20.86 -8.39 -19.55
CA GLN A 45 20.33 -8.57 -18.23
C GLN A 45 19.70 -7.22 -17.90
N GLY A 46 18.36 -7.16 -17.94
CA GLY A 46 17.64 -5.96 -17.55
C GLY A 46 18.17 -5.52 -16.19
N PRO A 47 18.31 -4.20 -15.95
CA PRO A 47 18.88 -3.71 -14.70
C PRO A 47 18.14 -4.39 -13.57
N ASP A 48 18.89 -4.95 -12.62
CA ASP A 48 18.37 -5.55 -11.40
C ASP A 48 17.43 -4.54 -10.72
N GLN A 49 16.12 -4.68 -10.95
CA GLN A 49 15.09 -3.75 -10.47
C GLN A 49 14.77 -3.97 -8.98
N SER A 50 15.64 -4.65 -8.24
CA SER A 50 15.53 -4.79 -6.78
C SER A 50 16.07 -3.54 -6.05
N GLY A 51 15.59 -2.36 -6.43
CA GLY A 51 15.92 -1.10 -5.76
C GLY A 51 14.95 -0.79 -4.62
N ILE A 52 15.48 -0.51 -3.42
CA ILE A 52 14.68 0.12 -2.36
C ILE A 52 14.42 1.57 -2.75
N ILE A 53 13.16 1.93 -3.01
CA ILE A 53 12.74 3.31 -3.20
C ILE A 53 12.48 3.93 -1.81
N LYS A 54 13.33 4.87 -1.38
CA LYS A 54 13.10 5.68 -0.17
C LYS A 54 12.51 7.03 -0.58
N ALA A 55 11.30 7.32 -0.14
CA ALA A 55 10.61 8.58 -0.39
C ALA A 55 9.92 9.07 0.89
N LYS A 56 9.75 10.39 1.01
CA LYS A 56 8.89 10.98 2.05
C LYS A 56 7.42 10.89 1.66
N GLU A 57 7.13 11.10 0.38
CA GLU A 57 5.79 11.05 -0.20
C GLU A 57 5.90 10.57 -1.66
N ILE A 58 4.92 9.77 -2.08
CA ILE A 58 4.64 9.42 -3.47
C ILE A 58 3.21 9.87 -3.77
N VAL A 59 3.06 10.75 -4.75
CA VAL A 59 1.75 11.29 -5.16
C VAL A 59 1.41 10.77 -6.55
N ILE A 60 0.28 10.09 -6.67
CA ILE A 60 -0.28 9.64 -7.94
C ILE A 60 -1.25 10.70 -8.43
N VAL A 61 -1.04 11.20 -9.65
CA VAL A 61 -1.92 12.17 -10.33
C VAL A 61 -2.50 11.55 -11.59
N ASP A 62 -3.73 11.93 -11.94
CA ASP A 62 -4.35 11.54 -13.20
C ASP A 62 -3.93 12.47 -14.37
N ASN A 63 -4.48 12.23 -15.55
CA ASN A 63 -4.21 13.01 -16.76
C ASN A 63 -4.69 14.48 -16.69
N LYS A 64 -5.52 14.84 -15.71
CA LYS A 64 -5.98 16.21 -15.45
C LYS A 64 -5.15 16.90 -14.36
N GLY A 65 -4.16 16.21 -13.80
CA GLY A 65 -3.35 16.69 -12.69
C GLY A 65 -4.05 16.58 -11.33
N ILE A 66 -5.17 15.84 -11.23
CA ILE A 66 -5.86 15.62 -9.97
C ILE A 66 -5.18 14.49 -9.20
N VAL A 67 -4.91 14.71 -7.92
CA VAL A 67 -4.34 13.68 -7.04
C VAL A 67 -5.35 12.54 -6.86
N ARG A 68 -4.91 11.30 -7.09
CA ARG A 68 -5.71 10.07 -6.94
C ARG A 68 -5.28 9.20 -5.77
N ALA A 69 -4.01 9.29 -5.39
CA ALA A 69 -3.48 8.61 -4.22
C ALA A 69 -2.25 9.33 -3.66
N ARG A 70 -2.03 9.21 -2.36
CA ARG A 70 -0.82 9.65 -1.67
C ARG A 70 -0.32 8.55 -0.76
N LEU A 71 0.94 8.15 -0.90
CA LEU A 71 1.65 7.30 0.05
C LEU A 71 2.70 8.16 0.75
N GLY A 72 2.54 8.40 2.06
CA GLY A 72 3.41 9.32 2.80
C GLY A 72 3.82 8.79 4.17
N GLY A 73 5.04 9.13 4.60
CA GLY A 73 5.49 8.91 5.98
C GLY A 73 4.93 9.94 6.97
N ASN A 74 4.39 11.06 6.46
CA ASN A 74 3.62 12.04 7.23
C ASN A 74 2.54 12.63 6.31
N LEU A 75 1.30 12.19 6.47
CA LEU A 75 0.18 12.57 5.63
C LEU A 75 -0.34 13.96 6.03
N PRO A 76 -0.68 14.83 5.06
CA PRO A 76 -1.25 16.15 5.35
C PRO A 76 -2.66 16.01 5.96
N ASP A 77 -3.11 17.08 6.62
CA ASP A 77 -4.48 17.17 7.12
C ASP A 77 -5.53 16.94 6.02
N ALA A 78 -6.68 16.40 6.42
CA ALA A 78 -7.77 16.12 5.50
C ALA A 78 -8.40 17.43 5.02
N ILE A 79 -8.85 17.48 3.77
CA ILE A 79 -9.65 18.59 3.25
C ILE A 79 -11.09 18.09 3.12
N MET A 80 -11.98 18.64 3.92
CA MET A 80 -13.41 18.34 3.89
C MET A 80 -14.16 19.63 3.56
N ASP A 81 -14.98 19.61 2.51
CA ASP A 81 -15.74 20.77 2.04
C ASP A 81 -14.88 22.05 1.87
N GLY A 82 -13.66 21.88 1.36
CA GLY A 82 -12.69 22.96 1.15
C GLY A 82 -12.02 23.49 2.43
N LYS A 83 -12.30 22.90 3.59
CA LYS A 83 -11.68 23.27 4.87
C LYS A 83 -10.68 22.21 5.34
N VAL A 84 -9.54 22.70 5.83
CA VAL A 84 -8.53 21.85 6.46
C VAL A 84 -9.08 21.35 7.81
N THR A 85 -9.14 20.03 7.94
CA THR A 85 -9.60 19.33 9.14
C THR A 85 -8.43 18.55 9.72
N PRO A 86 -7.97 18.88 10.94
CA PRO A 86 -6.86 18.18 11.58
C PRO A 86 -7.13 16.69 11.70
N ARG A 87 -6.14 15.84 11.40
CA ARG A 87 -6.26 14.38 11.59
C ARG A 87 -6.30 13.93 13.05
N GLY A 88 -6.02 14.84 13.99
CA GLY A 88 -5.94 14.57 15.44
C GLY A 88 -4.66 13.87 15.89
N SER A 89 -3.94 13.22 14.97
CA SER A 89 -2.59 12.68 15.16
C SER A 89 -1.86 12.64 13.83
N ASN A 90 -0.53 12.65 13.87
CA ASN A 90 0.30 12.34 12.71
C ASN A 90 -0.06 10.93 12.21
N ALA A 91 -0.14 10.78 10.89
CA ALA A 91 -0.45 9.53 10.25
C ALA A 91 0.52 9.24 9.10
N ALA A 92 0.84 7.98 8.90
CA ALA A 92 1.61 7.48 7.76
C ALA A 92 0.80 6.41 7.03
N GLY A 93 0.99 6.28 5.72
CA GLY A 93 0.32 5.26 4.92
C GLY A 93 -0.23 5.80 3.60
N LEU A 94 -1.29 5.15 3.11
CA LEU A 94 -1.94 5.42 1.83
C LEU A 94 -3.28 6.12 2.04
N ILE A 95 -3.49 7.24 1.35
CA ILE A 95 -4.80 7.90 1.20
C ILE A 95 -5.21 7.83 -0.27
N ILE A 96 -6.50 7.59 -0.52
CA ILE A 96 -7.10 7.57 -1.86
C ILE A 96 -8.06 8.74 -2.05
N PHE A 97 -8.13 9.24 -3.29
CA PHE A 97 -8.93 10.40 -3.66
C PHE A 97 -9.82 10.08 -4.87
N ASP A 98 -10.98 10.75 -4.97
CA ASP A 98 -11.88 10.68 -6.11
C ASP A 98 -11.48 11.63 -7.26
N GLU A 99 -12.31 11.73 -8.30
CA GLU A 99 -12.09 12.54 -9.49
C GLU A 99 -12.13 14.05 -9.26
N GLU A 100 -12.69 14.47 -8.14
CA GLU A 100 -12.62 15.86 -7.70
C GLU A 100 -11.43 16.13 -6.77
N GLY A 101 -10.62 15.11 -6.47
CA GLY A 101 -9.51 15.20 -5.54
C GLY A 101 -9.95 15.19 -4.07
N ILE A 102 -11.14 14.66 -3.77
CA ILE A 102 -11.67 14.54 -2.41
C ILE A 102 -11.23 13.20 -1.81
N GLU A 103 -10.75 13.23 -0.57
CA GLU A 103 -10.31 12.03 0.17
C GLU A 103 -11.47 11.03 0.37
N ARG A 104 -11.25 9.76 0.01
CA ARG A 104 -12.23 8.67 0.08
C ARG A 104 -11.87 7.57 1.08
N GLY A 105 -10.85 7.82 1.88
CA GLY A 105 -10.33 6.90 2.89
C GLY A 105 -8.87 6.54 2.66
N GLY A 106 -8.42 5.50 3.35
CA GLY A 106 -7.02 5.11 3.31
C GLY A 106 -6.68 3.88 4.13
N TYR A 107 -5.42 3.47 4.04
CA TYR A 107 -4.79 2.48 4.93
C TYR A 107 -3.61 3.15 5.62
N VAL A 108 -3.75 3.39 6.92
CA VAL A 108 -2.87 4.28 7.68
C VAL A 108 -2.51 3.73 9.05
N THR A 109 -1.36 4.16 9.55
CA THR A 109 -0.96 4.05 10.95
C THR A 109 -0.92 5.43 11.59
N GLN A 110 -1.29 5.55 12.87
CA GLN A 110 -1.20 6.80 13.63
C GLN A 110 -0.11 6.72 14.71
N ASP A 111 0.59 7.85 14.94
CA ASP A 111 1.60 7.94 15.99
C ASP A 111 0.96 7.84 17.39
N ASN A 112 -0.21 8.45 17.58
CA ASN A 112 -0.94 8.36 18.84
C ASN A 112 -1.79 7.09 18.88
N GLY A 113 -1.48 6.23 19.85
CA GLY A 113 -2.18 4.96 20.06
C GLY A 113 -1.72 3.85 19.11
N SER A 114 -0.79 4.12 18.19
CA SER A 114 -0.13 3.11 17.34
C SER A 114 -1.10 2.17 16.62
N ASN A 115 -2.26 2.69 16.22
CA ASN A 115 -3.30 1.92 15.56
C ASN A 115 -3.03 1.80 14.06
N ALA A 116 -3.27 0.61 13.50
CA ALA A 116 -3.38 0.42 12.06
C ALA A 116 -4.87 0.46 11.67
N MET A 117 -5.21 1.24 10.64
CA MET A 117 -6.60 1.51 10.26
C MET A 117 -6.81 1.47 8.76
N ILE A 118 -7.92 0.86 8.35
CA ILE A 118 -8.50 1.04 7.02
C ILE A 118 -9.78 1.86 7.17
N THR A 119 -9.88 2.95 6.41
CA THR A 119 -11.04 3.86 6.44
C THR A 119 -11.70 3.90 5.07
N LEU A 120 -13.03 4.02 5.04
CA LEU A 120 -13.77 4.32 3.83
C LEU A 120 -14.70 5.50 4.08
N ASP A 121 -14.57 6.50 3.21
CA ASP A 121 -15.20 7.79 3.39
C ASP A 121 -16.15 8.09 2.21
N SER A 122 -17.29 8.67 2.56
CA SER A 122 -18.06 9.50 1.62
C SER A 122 -17.33 10.82 1.39
N LYS A 123 -17.83 11.66 0.48
CA LYS A 123 -17.25 13.00 0.25
C LYS A 123 -17.25 13.90 1.50
N HIS A 124 -18.08 13.60 2.50
CA HIS A 124 -18.32 14.49 3.65
C HIS A 124 -18.07 13.83 5.01
N LYS A 125 -17.94 12.51 5.07
CA LYS A 125 -17.77 11.77 6.34
C LYS A 125 -17.29 10.35 6.13
N GLN A 126 -16.58 9.83 7.12
CA GLN A 126 -16.25 8.42 7.25
C GLN A 126 -17.51 7.57 7.45
N LEU A 127 -17.57 6.43 6.77
CA LEU A 127 -18.68 5.46 6.84
C LEU A 127 -18.22 4.07 7.30
N ALA A 128 -16.93 3.76 7.16
CA ALA A 128 -16.36 2.51 7.64
C ALA A 128 -14.98 2.72 8.28
N LEU A 129 -14.68 1.89 9.27
CA LEU A 129 -13.39 1.80 9.94
C LEU A 129 -13.11 0.34 10.27
N PHE A 130 -11.97 -0.17 9.83
CA PHE A 130 -11.37 -1.37 10.38
C PHE A 130 -10.09 -0.97 11.11
N VAL A 131 -9.96 -1.34 12.39
CA VAL A 131 -8.84 -0.93 13.23
C VAL A 131 -8.27 -2.11 14.02
N ALA A 132 -6.95 -2.13 14.13
CA ALA A 132 -6.21 -2.97 15.05
C ALA A 132 -5.36 -2.09 15.98
N GLY A 133 -5.45 -2.38 17.28
CA GLY A 133 -4.59 -1.77 18.29
C GLY A 133 -3.17 -2.37 18.28
N PRO A 134 -2.20 -1.68 18.89
CA PRO A 134 -0.78 -2.03 18.79
C PRO A 134 -0.41 -3.34 19.46
N GLU A 135 -1.01 -3.63 20.62
CA GLU A 135 -0.62 -4.76 21.47
C GLU A 135 -1.40 -6.05 21.17
N GLY A 136 -2.11 -6.12 20.03
CA GLY A 136 -2.91 -7.29 19.65
C GLY A 136 -4.15 -7.54 20.52
N GLU A 137 -4.39 -6.70 21.53
CA GLU A 137 -5.48 -6.87 22.49
C GLU A 137 -6.85 -6.45 21.96
N ALA A 138 -6.90 -5.60 20.92
CA ALA A 138 -8.14 -5.03 20.44
C ALA A 138 -8.18 -4.86 18.92
N SER A 139 -9.29 -5.25 18.31
CA SER A 139 -9.63 -4.93 16.93
C SER A 139 -11.13 -4.64 16.79
N ALA A 140 -11.49 -3.82 15.80
CA ALA A 140 -12.88 -3.53 15.52
C ALA A 140 -13.12 -3.22 14.04
N LEU A 141 -14.22 -3.73 13.49
CA LEU A 141 -14.80 -3.30 12.23
C LEU A 141 -16.10 -2.56 12.53
N ARG A 142 -16.22 -1.33 12.06
CA ARG A 142 -17.40 -0.50 12.27
C ARG A 142 -17.92 0.01 10.94
N LEU A 143 -19.23 -0.08 10.73
CA LEU A 143 -19.97 0.53 9.64
C LEU A 143 -21.02 1.46 10.25
N TRP A 144 -21.13 2.70 9.78
CA TRP A 144 -22.11 3.64 10.33
C TRP A 144 -22.57 4.69 9.33
N ASN A 145 -23.71 5.30 9.63
CA ASN A 145 -24.21 6.51 8.98
C ASN A 145 -24.57 7.55 10.06
N SER A 146 -25.44 8.52 9.73
CA SER A 146 -25.85 9.56 10.69
C SER A 146 -26.68 9.02 11.85
N ASP A 147 -27.39 7.91 11.63
CA ASP A 147 -28.48 7.48 12.50
C ASP A 147 -28.20 6.15 13.16
N ASN A 148 -27.46 5.26 12.47
CA ASN A 148 -27.29 3.87 12.84
C ASN A 148 -25.84 3.42 12.66
N GLY A 149 -25.45 2.40 13.42
CA GLY A 149 -24.14 1.77 13.33
C GLY A 149 -24.17 0.28 13.66
N ILE A 150 -23.21 -0.44 13.07
CA ILE A 150 -22.90 -1.83 13.38
C ILE A 150 -21.40 -1.90 13.68
N GLU A 151 -21.04 -2.59 14.75
CA GLU A 151 -19.64 -2.80 15.16
C GLU A 151 -19.41 -4.29 15.46
N LEU A 152 -18.42 -4.88 14.80
CA LEU A 152 -17.79 -6.12 15.23
C LEU A 152 -16.54 -5.73 16.00
N ARG A 153 -16.37 -6.28 17.20
CA ARG A 153 -15.23 -5.94 18.05
C ARG A 153 -14.73 -7.17 18.76
N SER A 154 -13.42 -7.27 18.92
CA SER A 154 -12.77 -8.21 19.82
C SER A 154 -11.80 -7.42 20.66
N ASP A 155 -12.01 -7.38 21.96
CA ASP A 155 -11.11 -6.73 22.90
C ASP A 155 -11.00 -7.51 24.22
N THR A 156 -10.33 -6.93 25.20
CA THR A 156 -10.15 -7.55 26.51
C THR A 156 -11.45 -7.87 27.24
N ASN A 157 -12.58 -7.24 26.93
CA ASN A 157 -13.88 -7.60 27.50
C ASN A 157 -14.58 -8.75 26.75
N GLY A 158 -14.08 -9.12 25.57
CA GLY A 158 -14.60 -10.21 24.76
C GLY A 158 -15.05 -9.77 23.37
N SER A 159 -15.27 -10.77 22.50
CA SER A 159 -15.75 -10.57 21.15
C SER A 159 -17.25 -10.34 21.11
N ARG A 160 -17.71 -9.39 20.29
CA ARG A 160 -19.13 -8.99 20.18
C ARG A 160 -19.49 -8.35 18.85
N LEU A 161 -20.75 -8.50 18.47
CA LEU A 161 -21.46 -7.69 17.48
C LEU A 161 -22.36 -6.71 18.23
N SER A 162 -22.28 -5.42 17.90
CA SER A 162 -23.15 -4.38 18.47
C SER A 162 -23.91 -3.65 17.36
N VAL A 163 -25.19 -3.40 17.57
CA VAL A 163 -26.03 -2.51 16.74
C VAL A 163 -26.41 -1.31 17.59
N SER A 164 -26.24 -0.11 17.05
CA SER A 164 -26.53 1.14 17.75
C SER A 164 -27.30 2.13 16.89
N ASP A 165 -27.99 3.04 17.56
CA ASP A 165 -28.58 4.24 16.98
C ASP A 165 -28.04 5.51 17.67
N GLN A 166 -28.67 6.67 17.41
CA GLN A 166 -28.33 7.94 18.05
C GLN A 166 -28.45 7.94 19.59
N ASN A 167 -29.21 7.02 20.17
CA ASN A 167 -29.43 6.87 21.60
C ASN A 167 -28.49 5.84 22.26
N GLY A 168 -27.59 5.21 21.49
CA GLY A 168 -26.61 4.25 21.97
C GLY A 168 -26.85 2.81 21.50
N VAL A 169 -26.29 1.84 22.22
CA VAL A 169 -26.38 0.41 21.85
C VAL A 169 -27.81 -0.11 22.04
N LYS A 170 -28.37 -0.72 20.98
CA LYS A 170 -29.70 -1.38 20.97
C LYS A 170 -29.62 -2.89 21.12
N MET A 171 -28.55 -3.47 20.59
CA MET A 171 -28.33 -4.91 20.63
C MET A 171 -26.84 -5.17 20.74
N GLN A 172 -26.46 -6.15 21.55
CA GLN A 172 -25.09 -6.64 21.64
C GLN A 172 -25.09 -8.16 21.80
N LEU A 173 -24.30 -8.86 20.99
CA LEU A 173 -24.26 -10.31 20.90
C LEU A 173 -22.81 -10.84 20.88
N PRO A 174 -22.36 -11.62 21.88
CA PRO A 174 -22.98 -11.74 23.21
C PRO A 174 -22.98 -10.39 23.92
N GLU A 175 -23.91 -10.20 24.85
CA GLU A 175 -23.90 -9.02 25.71
C GLU A 175 -22.70 -9.08 26.66
N ILE A 176 -21.93 -7.99 26.76
CA ILE A 176 -20.80 -7.90 27.68
C ILE A 176 -21.29 -7.35 29.02
N LYS A 177 -21.45 -8.23 30.00
CA LYS A 177 -21.71 -7.86 31.40
C LYS A 177 -21.19 -8.95 32.35
N PRO A 178 -20.52 -8.58 33.47
CA PRO A 178 -20.06 -7.23 33.81
C PRO A 178 -18.88 -6.76 32.93
N LEU A 179 -18.64 -5.45 32.88
CA LEU A 179 -17.40 -4.91 32.29
C LEU A 179 -16.21 -5.21 33.21
N LYS A 180 -15.03 -5.39 32.63
CA LYS A 180 -13.79 -5.50 33.42
C LYS A 180 -13.52 -4.21 34.18
N GLU A 181 -12.93 -4.30 35.36
CA GLU A 181 -12.64 -3.15 36.25
C GLU A 181 -11.83 -2.06 35.54
N SER A 182 -10.78 -2.43 34.80
CA SER A 182 -9.97 -1.51 34.01
C SER A 182 -10.78 -0.75 32.96
N THR A 183 -11.78 -1.41 32.37
CA THR A 183 -12.69 -0.82 31.38
C THR A 183 -13.70 0.11 32.05
N CYS A 184 -14.29 -0.30 33.17
CA CYS A 184 -15.16 0.57 33.97
C CYS A 184 -14.45 1.88 34.33
N LYS A 185 -13.24 1.77 34.89
CA LYS A 185 -12.44 2.93 35.29
C LYS A 185 -12.13 3.85 34.11
N TYR A 186 -11.71 3.27 32.98
CA TYR A 186 -11.43 4.02 31.76
C TYR A 186 -12.65 4.85 31.30
N PHE A 187 -13.84 4.25 31.23
CA PHE A 187 -15.03 4.97 30.81
C PHE A 187 -15.49 5.99 31.86
N ALA A 188 -15.40 5.67 33.15
CA ALA A 188 -15.73 6.62 34.22
C ALA A 188 -14.86 7.89 34.14
N ASP A 189 -13.55 7.73 33.89
CA ASP A 189 -12.63 8.86 33.73
C ASP A 189 -12.92 9.68 32.46
N LEU A 190 -13.32 9.03 31.36
CA LEU A 190 -13.74 9.72 30.15
C LEU A 190 -15.04 10.52 30.32
N GLU A 191 -16.03 9.98 31.02
CA GLU A 191 -17.30 10.71 31.28
C GLU A 191 -17.06 11.91 32.19
N LYS A 192 -16.12 11.83 33.15
CA LYS A 192 -15.69 13.00 33.94
C LYS A 192 -15.04 14.07 33.06
N LYS A 193 -14.21 13.66 32.10
CA LYS A 193 -13.53 14.57 31.17
C LYS A 193 -14.49 15.20 30.16
N TYR A 194 -15.53 14.46 29.76
CA TYR A 194 -16.47 14.85 28.72
C TYR A 194 -17.93 14.62 29.17
N PRO A 195 -18.43 15.42 30.12
CA PRO A 195 -19.74 15.20 30.72
C PRO A 195 -20.87 15.26 29.68
N GLY A 196 -21.84 14.36 29.81
CA GLY A 196 -23.03 14.29 28.96
C GLY A 196 -22.82 13.65 27.59
N LYS A 197 -21.61 13.15 27.28
CA LYS A 197 -21.32 12.49 26.00
C LYS A 197 -21.76 11.02 25.95
N ASN A 198 -22.05 10.40 27.10
CA ASN A 198 -22.54 9.02 27.18
C ASN A 198 -21.65 8.04 26.39
N ILE A 199 -20.33 8.26 26.47
CA ILE A 199 -19.29 7.52 25.77
C ILE A 199 -19.38 6.02 26.06
N CYS A 200 -19.65 5.63 27.31
CA CYS A 200 -19.81 4.21 27.66
C CYS A 200 -21.02 3.58 26.95
N ARG A 201 -22.17 4.26 27.00
CA ARG A 201 -23.44 3.77 26.43
C ARG A 201 -23.45 3.74 24.89
N ASN A 202 -22.50 4.43 24.26
CA ASN A 202 -22.24 4.31 22.82
C ASN A 202 -21.46 3.02 22.46
N LYS A 203 -20.91 2.31 23.44
CA LYS A 203 -20.08 1.10 23.26
C LYS A 203 -20.64 -0.15 23.94
N TYR A 204 -21.41 0.00 25.01
CA TYR A 204 -22.00 -1.09 25.77
C TYR A 204 -23.46 -0.79 26.15
N SER A 205 -24.18 -1.81 26.60
CA SER A 205 -25.55 -1.64 27.10
C SER A 205 -25.58 -0.75 28.34
N LYS A 206 -26.75 -0.17 28.62
CA LYS A 206 -26.95 0.66 29.82
C LYS A 206 -26.65 -0.14 31.09
N GLU A 207 -27.10 -1.39 31.11
CA GLU A 207 -26.94 -2.34 32.21
C GLU A 207 -25.47 -2.66 32.49
N ALA A 208 -24.61 -2.64 31.46
CA ALA A 208 -23.17 -2.83 31.62
C ALA A 208 -22.45 -1.55 32.11
N CYS A 209 -22.92 -0.37 31.71
CA CYS A 209 -22.28 0.91 32.03
C CYS A 209 -22.69 1.48 33.39
N ASP A 210 -23.97 1.38 33.77
CA ASP A 210 -24.50 2.01 34.99
C ASP A 210 -23.74 1.58 36.27
N PRO A 211 -23.30 0.32 36.44
CA PRO A 211 -22.49 -0.08 37.59
C PRO A 211 -21.11 0.60 37.67
N CYS A 212 -20.54 1.04 36.55
CA CYS A 212 -19.22 1.69 36.52
C CYS A 212 -19.27 3.17 36.91
N MET A 213 -20.47 3.78 36.95
CA MET A 213 -20.67 5.22 37.13
C MET A 213 -21.16 5.60 38.53
N GLN A 214 -21.21 4.62 39.44
CA GLN A 214 -21.59 4.81 40.85
C GLN A 214 -20.41 5.27 41.70
#